data_AF-A0A0M3D626-F1
#
_entry.id   AF-A0A0M3D626-F1
#
_cell.length_a   1.000
_cell.length_b   1.000
_cell.length_c   1.000
_cell.angle_alpha   90.00
_cell.angle_beta   90.00
_cell.angle_gamma   90.00
#
_symmetry.space_group_name_H-M   'P 1'
#
loop_
_entity.id
_entity.type
_entity.pdbx_description
1 polymer ?
#
loop_
_entity_poly.entity_id
_entity_poly.type
_entity_poly.pdbx_seq_one_letter_code
_entity_poly.pdbx_strand_id
1 'polypeptide(L)'
;MSGRRPLPRSAAGAIVAILAALVLAADQFVKYLTIENLPYQEPVPVLGEFLQLYYVRNPGAAFSLGSEVTWIFTIALAVVAGVIVWKAFGLKSRLWAVVLGCLLGGVLGNLSDRLFREPGFPVGHVVDMISMPWMMPAIFNVADVFIVTGMISVALLVVVGLRFDGTRERDHQLVQTEAEAEAAAAVEATDTDDDMVDAADAAPVRKVDDDTPSEGAAPAAEGR
;
A
#
# COMPACT_ATOMS: atom_id res chain seq x y z
N MET A 1 -0.41 11.98 17.08
CA MET A 1 0.73 11.97 16.14
C MET A 1 0.35 12.81 14.94
N SER A 2 1.03 13.93 14.68
CA SER A 2 0.74 14.85 13.58
C SER A 2 0.79 14.12 12.23
N GLY A 3 -0.37 13.93 11.60
CA GLY A 3 -0.50 13.28 10.29
C GLY A 3 0.30 14.05 9.25
N ARG A 4 1.34 13.41 8.68
CA ARG A 4 2.09 14.00 7.57
C ARG A 4 1.13 14.15 6.39
N ARG A 5 1.05 15.36 5.80
CA ARG A 5 0.21 15.61 4.63
C ARG A 5 0.56 14.63 3.50
N PRO A 6 -0.44 14.10 2.76
CA PRO A 6 -0.21 13.22 1.62
C PRO A 6 0.65 13.92 0.56
N LEU A 7 1.52 13.17 -0.14
CA LEU A 7 2.33 13.75 -1.21
C LEU A 7 1.47 14.11 -2.42
N PRO A 8 1.82 15.18 -3.15
CA PRO A 8 1.32 15.34 -4.51
C PRO A 8 1.86 14.20 -5.39
N ARG A 9 1.04 13.73 -6.33
CA ARG A 9 1.36 12.56 -7.19
C ARG A 9 2.69 12.72 -7.94
N SER A 10 2.99 13.92 -8.42
CA SER A 10 4.25 14.25 -9.10
C SER A 10 5.47 14.05 -8.20
N ALA A 11 5.38 14.42 -6.92
CA ALA A 11 6.47 14.23 -5.97
C ALA A 11 6.67 12.75 -5.61
N ALA A 12 5.59 11.97 -5.46
CA ALA A 12 5.70 10.53 -5.22
C ALA A 12 6.36 9.81 -6.40
N GLY A 13 5.94 10.13 -7.63
CA GLY A 13 6.57 9.60 -8.85
C GLY A 13 8.05 10.00 -8.97
N ALA A 14 8.39 11.26 -8.66
CA ALA A 14 9.78 11.71 -8.66
C ALA A 14 10.64 10.96 -7.64
N ILE A 15 10.14 10.72 -6.42
CA ILE A 15 10.85 9.93 -5.41
C ILE A 15 11.11 8.50 -5.91
N VAL A 16 10.10 7.85 -6.49
CA VAL A 16 10.25 6.50 -7.06
C VAL A 16 11.33 6.50 -8.15
N ALA A 17 11.26 7.44 -9.10
CA ALA A 17 12.21 7.51 -10.21
C ALA A 17 13.65 7.79 -9.76
N ILE A 18 13.83 8.74 -8.83
CA ILE A 18 15.16 9.10 -8.31
C ILE A 18 15.77 7.91 -7.56
N LEU A 19 15.01 7.26 -6.66
CA LEU A 19 15.52 6.12 -5.91
C LEU A 19 15.79 4.91 -6.81
N ALA A 20 14.92 4.65 -7.78
CA ALA A 20 15.15 3.58 -8.75
C ALA A 20 16.43 3.83 -9.56
N ALA A 21 16.66 5.06 -10.01
CA ALA A 21 17.88 5.43 -10.73
C ALA A 21 19.14 5.32 -9.87
N LEU A 22 19.09 5.76 -8.61
CA LEU A 22 20.21 5.64 -7.67
C LEU A 22 20.57 4.18 -7.37
N VAL A 23 19.56 3.34 -7.10
CA VAL A 23 19.77 1.92 -6.83
C VAL A 23 20.27 1.19 -8.07
N LEU A 24 19.69 1.46 -9.25
CA LEU A 24 20.16 0.91 -10.52
C LEU A 24 21.63 1.30 -10.80
N ALA A 25 21.97 2.57 -10.60
CA ALA A 25 23.33 3.05 -10.78
C ALA A 25 24.31 2.38 -9.80
N ALA A 26 23.93 2.23 -8.53
CA ALA A 26 24.73 1.55 -7.53
C ALA A 26 24.95 0.07 -7.88
N ASP A 27 23.89 -0.65 -8.26
CA ASP A 27 23.99 -2.06 -8.67
C ASP A 27 24.92 -2.23 -9.87
N GLN A 28 24.68 -1.46 -10.95
CA GLN A 28 25.50 -1.57 -12.17
C GLN A 28 26.94 -1.13 -11.95
N PHE A 29 27.18 -0.14 -11.08
CA PHE A 29 28.54 0.26 -10.71
C PHE A 29 29.28 -0.85 -9.96
N VAL A 30 28.63 -1.51 -8.99
CA VAL A 30 29.27 -2.63 -8.28
C VAL A 30 29.49 -3.82 -9.21
N LYS A 31 28.54 -4.14 -10.09
CA LYS A 31 28.73 -5.19 -11.11
C LYS A 31 29.88 -4.89 -12.07
N TYR A 32 30.06 -3.62 -12.46
CA TYR A 32 31.21 -3.19 -13.23
C TYR A 32 32.52 -3.42 -12.46
N LEU A 33 32.60 -3.00 -11.20
CA LEU A 33 33.78 -3.25 -10.36
C LEU A 33 34.06 -4.75 -10.19
N THR A 34 33.02 -5.57 -10.02
CA THR A 34 33.14 -7.03 -9.96
C THR A 34 33.83 -7.59 -11.20
N ILE A 35 33.35 -7.23 -12.40
CA ILE A 35 33.89 -7.75 -13.66
C ILE A 35 35.35 -7.35 -13.86
N GLU A 36 35.70 -6.11 -13.54
CA GLU A 36 37.03 -5.57 -13.80
C GLU A 36 38.08 -6.04 -12.79
N ASN A 37 37.69 -6.34 -11.54
CA ASN A 37 38.66 -6.51 -10.44
C ASN A 37 38.67 -7.90 -9.81
N LEU A 38 37.62 -8.70 -9.95
CA LEU A 38 37.55 -10.01 -9.30
C LEU A 38 37.92 -11.14 -10.27
N PRO A 39 38.69 -12.14 -9.81
CA PRO A 39 38.91 -13.35 -10.58
C PRO A 39 37.59 -14.11 -10.76
N TYR A 40 37.35 -14.61 -11.98
CA TYR A 40 36.12 -15.33 -12.31
C TYR A 40 36.09 -16.69 -11.61
N GLN A 41 34.99 -16.98 -10.90
CA GLN A 41 34.76 -18.24 -10.18
C GLN A 41 35.79 -18.58 -9.09
N GLU A 42 36.48 -17.57 -8.56
CA GLU A 42 37.42 -17.72 -7.46
C GLU A 42 36.96 -16.91 -6.24
N PRO A 43 36.98 -17.48 -5.02
CA PRO A 43 36.59 -16.77 -3.82
C PRO A 43 37.69 -15.77 -3.40
N VAL A 44 37.27 -14.53 -3.15
CA VAL A 44 38.10 -13.47 -2.56
C VAL A 44 37.59 -13.20 -1.14
N PRO A 45 38.31 -13.66 -0.10
CA PRO A 45 37.87 -13.47 1.29
C PRO A 45 37.87 -12.00 1.70
N VAL A 46 36.74 -11.51 2.23
CA VAL A 46 36.64 -10.17 2.84
C VAL A 46 36.71 -10.30 4.36
N LEU A 47 35.95 -11.24 4.92
CA LEU A 47 35.93 -11.58 6.34
C LEU A 47 36.00 -13.11 6.51
N GLY A 48 37.11 -13.71 6.09
CA GLY A 48 37.30 -15.17 6.11
C GLY A 48 36.17 -15.92 5.40
N GLU A 49 35.64 -16.96 6.03
CA GLU A 49 34.48 -17.73 5.52
C GLU A 49 33.12 -17.05 5.76
N PHE A 50 33.10 -15.92 6.48
CA PHE A 50 31.86 -15.22 6.79
C PHE A 50 31.36 -14.37 5.62
N LEU A 51 32.25 -13.66 4.95
CA LEU A 51 31.91 -12.84 3.79
C LEU A 51 33.02 -12.95 2.76
N GLN A 52 32.65 -13.38 1.56
CA GLN A 52 33.54 -13.51 0.41
C GLN A 52 32.94 -12.76 -0.78
N LEU A 53 33.80 -12.19 -1.61
CA LEU A 53 33.41 -11.80 -2.95
C LEU A 53 33.67 -12.98 -3.91
N TYR A 54 32.72 -13.28 -4.78
CA TYR A 54 32.82 -14.39 -5.71
C TYR A 54 32.15 -14.02 -7.03
N TYR A 55 32.93 -13.72 -8.06
CA TYR A 55 32.40 -13.32 -9.35
C TYR A 55 31.85 -14.53 -10.11
N VAL A 56 30.54 -14.56 -10.34
CA VAL A 56 29.88 -15.53 -11.21
C VAL A 56 28.84 -14.86 -12.11
N ARG A 57 28.62 -15.45 -13.28
CA ARG A 57 27.53 -15.08 -14.18
C ARG A 57 26.40 -16.10 -14.05
N ASN A 58 25.24 -15.66 -13.59
CA ASN A 58 24.11 -16.51 -13.28
C ASN A 58 23.10 -16.55 -14.43
N PRO A 59 22.97 -17.70 -15.13
CA PRO A 59 21.94 -17.89 -16.16
C PRO A 59 20.53 -18.07 -15.57
N GLY A 60 20.42 -18.73 -14.43
CA GLY A 60 19.15 -19.16 -13.82
C GLY A 60 18.63 -18.18 -12.76
N ALA A 61 17.69 -18.65 -11.95
CA ALA A 61 17.34 -18.05 -10.67
C ALA A 61 18.22 -18.63 -9.55
N ALA A 62 17.81 -18.47 -8.28
CA ALA A 62 18.47 -19.12 -7.15
C ALA A 62 18.67 -20.63 -7.40
N PHE A 63 19.83 -21.16 -6.99
CA PHE A 63 20.23 -22.56 -7.16
C PHE A 63 20.31 -23.07 -8.61
N SER A 64 20.57 -22.19 -9.58
CA SER A 64 20.63 -22.53 -11.01
C SER A 64 19.31 -23.07 -11.59
N LEU A 65 18.18 -22.87 -10.92
CA LEU A 65 16.87 -23.28 -11.44
C LEU A 65 16.56 -22.51 -12.73
N GLY A 66 16.14 -23.23 -13.76
CA GLY A 66 15.72 -22.65 -15.04
C GLY A 66 16.87 -22.11 -15.90
N SER A 67 18.10 -22.60 -15.73
CA SER A 67 19.25 -22.23 -16.56
C SER A 67 19.05 -22.45 -18.06
N GLU A 68 18.12 -23.33 -18.46
CA GLU A 68 17.76 -23.59 -19.87
C GLU A 68 16.64 -22.66 -20.41
N VAL A 69 15.95 -21.92 -19.53
CA VAL A 69 14.81 -21.06 -19.87
C VAL A 69 15.01 -19.64 -19.34
N THR A 70 16.22 -19.11 -19.49
CA THR A 70 16.67 -17.84 -18.89
C THR A 70 15.79 -16.63 -19.26
N TRP A 71 15.21 -16.63 -20.48
CA TRP A 71 14.31 -15.59 -20.98
C TRP A 71 13.05 -15.41 -20.13
N ILE A 72 12.59 -16.44 -19.40
CA ILE A 72 11.40 -16.36 -18.57
C ILE A 72 11.60 -15.39 -17.39
N PHE A 73 12.83 -15.34 -16.86
CA PHE A 73 13.20 -14.41 -15.78
C PHE A 73 13.21 -12.98 -16.28
N THR A 74 13.64 -12.75 -17.53
CA THR A 74 13.59 -11.44 -18.17
C THR A 74 12.16 -10.94 -18.31
N ILE A 75 11.23 -11.81 -18.74
CA ILE A 75 9.80 -11.47 -18.81
C ILE A 75 9.25 -11.20 -17.41
N ALA A 76 9.55 -12.05 -16.42
CA ALA A 76 9.08 -11.87 -15.05
C ALA A 76 9.54 -10.52 -14.47
N LEU A 77 10.83 -10.18 -14.62
CA LEU A 77 11.38 -8.90 -14.18
C LEU A 77 10.76 -7.71 -14.93
N ALA A 78 10.54 -7.82 -16.24
CA ALA A 78 9.87 -6.79 -17.03
C ALA A 78 8.42 -6.56 -16.59
N VAL A 79 7.67 -7.63 -16.30
CA VAL A 79 6.30 -7.56 -15.77
C VAL A 79 6.30 -6.90 -14.40
N VAL A 80 7.18 -7.32 -13.49
CA VAL A 80 7.29 -6.72 -12.15
C VAL A 80 7.63 -5.24 -12.23
N ALA A 81 8.60 -4.85 -13.07
CA ALA A 81 8.95 -3.45 -13.29
C ALA A 81 7.74 -2.65 -13.82
N GLY A 82 7.03 -3.19 -14.81
CA GLY A 82 5.81 -2.59 -15.36
C GLY A 82 4.70 -2.40 -14.32
N VAL A 83 4.48 -3.41 -13.46
CA VAL A 83 3.50 -3.33 -12.36
C VAL A 83 3.89 -2.25 -11.35
N ILE A 84 5.17 -2.17 -10.96
CA ILE A 84 5.63 -1.14 -10.01
C ILE A 84 5.45 0.26 -10.61
N VAL A 85 5.84 0.46 -11.87
CA VAL A 85 5.64 1.74 -12.57
C VAL A 85 4.16 2.09 -12.66
N TRP A 86 3.30 1.13 -13.02
CA TRP A 86 1.85 1.33 -13.07
C TRP A 86 1.28 1.75 -11.70
N LYS A 87 1.69 1.08 -10.62
CA LYS A 87 1.26 1.43 -9.26
C LYS A 87 1.79 2.79 -8.79
N ALA A 88 2.96 3.22 -9.26
CA ALA A 88 3.56 4.49 -8.88
C ALA A 88 2.72 5.71 -9.33
N PHE A 89 1.95 5.62 -10.42
CA PHE A 89 1.11 6.74 -10.91
C PHE A 89 0.00 7.17 -9.92
N GLY A 90 -0.47 6.25 -9.08
CA GLY A 90 -1.53 6.52 -8.09
C GLY A 90 -1.04 6.90 -6.70
N LEU A 91 0.28 6.92 -6.49
CA LEU A 91 0.89 6.88 -5.17
C LEU A 91 0.87 8.24 -4.46
N LYS A 92 0.50 8.26 -3.17
CA LYS A 92 0.55 9.46 -2.32
C LYS A 92 1.31 9.24 -1.01
N SER A 93 1.54 7.99 -0.63
CA SER A 93 2.34 7.64 0.55
C SER A 93 3.83 7.76 0.28
N ARG A 94 4.53 8.53 1.13
CA ARG A 94 6.00 8.68 1.12
C ARG A 94 6.70 7.34 1.30
N LEU A 95 6.21 6.53 2.23
CA LEU A 95 6.85 5.27 2.60
C LEU A 95 6.73 4.26 1.46
N TRP A 96 5.55 4.17 0.84
CA TRP A 96 5.39 3.39 -0.39
C TRP A 96 6.26 3.90 -1.54
N ALA A 97 6.43 5.21 -1.70
CA ALA A 97 7.28 5.77 -2.75
C ALA A 97 8.75 5.36 -2.59
N VAL A 98 9.24 5.38 -1.35
CA VAL A 98 10.60 4.92 -1.03
C VAL A 98 10.75 3.42 -1.31
N VAL A 99 9.84 2.60 -0.78
CA VAL A 99 9.89 1.14 -0.94
C VAL A 99 9.81 0.72 -2.40
N LEU A 100 8.84 1.28 -3.15
CA LEU A 100 8.68 0.97 -4.57
C LEU A 100 9.82 1.51 -5.44
N GLY A 101 10.40 2.67 -5.11
CA GLY A 101 11.56 3.21 -5.81
C GLY A 101 12.78 2.31 -5.65
N CYS A 102 13.11 1.93 -4.42
CA CYS A 102 14.22 1.02 -4.16
C CYS A 102 14.01 -0.36 -4.79
N LEU A 103 12.80 -0.93 -4.66
CA LEU A 103 12.45 -2.21 -5.26
C LEU A 103 12.55 -2.16 -6.80
N LEU A 104 12.02 -1.10 -7.42
CA LEU A 104 12.12 -0.90 -8.88
C LEU A 104 13.58 -0.83 -9.33
N GLY A 105 14.44 -0.13 -8.60
CA GLY A 105 15.86 -0.06 -8.93
C GLY A 105 16.54 -1.43 -8.91
N GLY A 106 16.26 -2.26 -7.91
CA GLY A 106 16.78 -3.63 -7.85
C GLY A 106 16.26 -4.50 -9.01
N VAL A 107 14.96 -4.45 -9.28
CA VAL A 107 14.35 -5.16 -10.41
C VAL A 107 14.96 -4.74 -11.75
N LEU A 108 15.14 -3.42 -11.96
CA LEU A 108 15.77 -2.89 -13.16
C LEU A 108 17.24 -3.29 -13.26
N GLY A 109 17.99 -3.34 -12.15
CA GLY A 109 19.39 -3.77 -12.15
C GLY A 109 19.59 -5.18 -12.68
N ASN A 110 18.77 -6.13 -12.22
CA ASN A 110 18.81 -7.49 -12.76
C ASN A 110 18.22 -7.57 -14.16
N LEU A 111 17.15 -6.81 -14.47
CA LEU A 111 16.58 -6.78 -15.82
C LEU A 111 17.58 -6.27 -16.86
N SER A 112 18.34 -5.22 -16.54
CA SER A 112 19.38 -4.66 -17.42
C SER A 112 20.42 -5.72 -17.79
N ASP A 113 20.89 -6.52 -16.84
CA ASP A 113 21.83 -7.60 -17.12
C ASP A 113 21.24 -8.62 -18.11
N ARG A 114 19.99 -9.04 -17.88
CA ARG A 114 19.30 -10.01 -18.74
C ARG A 114 19.10 -9.51 -20.17
N LEU A 115 18.90 -8.20 -20.35
CA LEU A 115 18.64 -7.62 -21.67
C LEU A 115 19.93 -7.36 -22.46
N PHE A 116 21.01 -6.98 -21.78
CA PHE A 116 22.18 -6.38 -22.45
C PHE A 116 23.49 -7.16 -22.28
N ARG A 117 23.60 -8.07 -21.32
CA ARG A 117 24.82 -8.86 -21.12
C ARG A 117 24.80 -10.13 -21.97
N GLU A 118 25.99 -10.73 -22.11
CA GLU A 118 26.15 -12.03 -22.74
C GLU A 118 25.30 -13.11 -22.05
N PRO A 119 24.77 -14.10 -22.79
CA PRO A 119 25.00 -14.39 -24.21
C PRO A 119 24.22 -13.52 -25.20
N GLY A 120 23.31 -12.65 -24.75
CA GLY A 120 22.60 -11.69 -25.59
C GLY A 120 21.17 -11.44 -25.13
N PHE A 121 20.44 -10.63 -25.89
CA PHE A 121 19.03 -10.32 -25.60
C PHE A 121 18.13 -11.53 -25.94
N PRO A 122 17.14 -11.90 -25.11
CA PRO A 122 16.81 -11.47 -23.74
C PRO A 122 17.29 -12.49 -22.68
N VAL A 123 18.44 -13.13 -22.92
CA VAL A 123 18.93 -14.32 -22.22
C VAL A 123 20.22 -14.05 -21.45
N GLY A 124 20.60 -12.77 -21.29
CA GLY A 124 21.82 -12.35 -20.62
C GLY A 124 21.94 -12.89 -19.20
N HIS A 125 23.16 -13.08 -18.73
CA HIS A 125 23.41 -13.58 -17.37
C HIS A 125 23.59 -12.42 -16.39
N VAL A 126 23.05 -12.61 -15.19
CA VAL A 126 23.18 -11.64 -14.09
C VAL A 126 24.54 -11.80 -13.43
N VAL A 127 25.19 -10.69 -13.10
CA VAL A 127 26.48 -10.70 -12.41
C VAL A 127 26.24 -10.75 -10.91
N ASP A 128 26.68 -11.84 -10.29
CA ASP A 128 26.59 -12.04 -8.84
C ASP A 128 28.00 -12.00 -8.23
N MET A 129 28.10 -11.48 -7.00
CA MET A 129 29.40 -11.22 -6.36
C MET A 129 29.44 -11.40 -4.85
N ILE A 130 28.32 -11.40 -4.14
CA ILE A 130 28.29 -11.49 -2.68
C ILE A 130 28.05 -12.94 -2.28
N SER A 131 29.00 -13.55 -1.59
CA SER A 131 28.93 -14.92 -1.09
C SER A 131 29.02 -14.94 0.44
N MET A 132 28.07 -15.64 1.08
CA MET A 132 28.05 -15.90 2.53
C MET A 132 27.86 -17.41 2.77
N PRO A 133 28.92 -18.23 2.60
CA PRO A 133 28.82 -19.70 2.62
C PRO A 133 28.21 -20.28 3.91
N TRP A 134 28.42 -19.62 5.05
CA TRP A 134 27.86 -20.02 6.34
C TRP A 134 26.34 -19.83 6.44
N MET A 135 25.76 -18.93 5.64
CA MET A 135 24.33 -18.60 5.68
C MET A 135 23.56 -19.40 4.63
N MET A 136 24.03 -19.38 3.38
CA MET A 136 23.40 -20.08 2.26
C MET A 136 24.40 -20.26 1.12
N PRO A 137 24.27 -21.32 0.29
CA PRO A 137 25.19 -21.55 -0.82
C PRO A 137 24.93 -20.63 -2.03
N ALA A 138 23.99 -19.70 -1.95
CA ALA A 138 23.65 -18.79 -3.04
C ALA A 138 24.57 -17.56 -3.02
N ILE A 139 24.99 -17.15 -4.22
CA ILE A 139 25.70 -15.91 -4.47
C ILE A 139 24.67 -14.93 -5.02
N PHE A 140 24.71 -13.69 -4.56
CA PHE A 140 23.72 -12.67 -4.94
C PHE A 140 24.41 -11.33 -5.19
N ASN A 141 23.63 -10.34 -5.61
CA ASN A 141 24.14 -9.01 -5.93
C ASN A 141 23.42 -7.89 -5.15
N VAL A 142 23.76 -6.64 -5.45
CA VAL A 142 23.18 -5.46 -4.79
C VAL A 142 21.69 -5.32 -5.15
N ALA A 143 21.33 -5.55 -6.41
CA ALA A 143 19.93 -5.60 -6.83
C ALA A 143 19.09 -6.61 -6.03
N ASP A 144 19.61 -7.80 -5.75
CA ASP A 144 18.91 -8.83 -4.95
C ASP A 144 18.65 -8.36 -3.51
N VAL A 145 19.59 -7.65 -2.90
CA VAL A 145 19.40 -7.05 -1.57
C VAL A 145 18.23 -6.08 -1.57
N PHE A 146 18.15 -5.20 -2.58
CA PHE A 146 17.02 -4.27 -2.72
C PHE A 146 15.70 -4.97 -3.04
N ILE A 147 15.73 -6.05 -3.83
CA ILE A 147 14.54 -6.87 -4.10
C ILE A 147 14.04 -7.53 -2.81
N VAL A 148 14.90 -8.22 -2.06
CA VAL A 148 14.51 -8.94 -0.84
C VAL A 148 14.01 -7.97 0.24
N THR A 149 14.79 -6.94 0.56
CA THR A 149 14.40 -5.93 1.57
C THR A 149 13.17 -5.13 1.13
N GLY A 150 13.03 -4.85 -0.16
CA GLY A 150 11.87 -4.20 -0.74
C GLY A 150 10.61 -5.05 -0.60
N MET A 151 10.68 -6.34 -0.94
CA MET A 151 9.56 -7.27 -0.78
C MET A 151 9.18 -7.50 0.68
N ILE A 152 10.15 -7.60 1.59
CA ILE A 152 9.90 -7.63 3.04
C ILE A 152 9.18 -6.35 3.47
N SER A 153 9.65 -5.18 3.00
CA SER A 153 9.01 -3.89 3.31
C SER A 153 7.58 -3.84 2.77
N VAL A 154 7.34 -4.25 1.52
CA VAL A 154 5.99 -4.34 0.94
C VAL A 154 5.10 -5.23 1.79
N ALA A 155 5.55 -6.42 2.18
CA ALA A 155 4.81 -7.33 3.03
C ALA A 155 4.46 -6.70 4.38
N LEU A 156 5.41 -6.03 5.03
CA LEU A 156 5.18 -5.33 6.29
C LEU A 156 4.18 -4.18 6.14
N LEU A 157 4.26 -3.39 5.06
CA LEU A 157 3.30 -2.31 4.80
C LEU A 157 1.88 -2.85 4.61
N VAL A 158 1.75 -3.98 3.93
CA VAL A 158 0.46 -4.66 3.74
C VAL A 158 -0.07 -5.21 5.06
N VAL A 159 0.76 -5.90 5.86
CA VAL A 159 0.35 -6.47 7.17
C VAL A 159 -0.04 -5.38 8.16
N VAL A 160 0.65 -4.24 8.16
CA VAL A 160 0.31 -3.07 8.99
C VAL A 160 -0.93 -2.33 8.47
N GLY A 161 -1.44 -2.69 7.29
CA GLY A 161 -2.62 -2.08 6.67
C GLY A 161 -2.37 -0.67 6.18
N LEU A 162 -1.12 -0.31 5.81
CA LEU A 162 -0.81 0.99 5.23
C LEU A 162 -1.19 1.01 3.75
N ARG A 163 -2.11 1.88 3.38
CA ARG A 163 -2.61 2.02 2.02
C ARG A 163 -1.67 2.90 1.17
N PHE A 164 -1.79 2.80 -0.16
CA PHE A 164 -0.95 3.55 -1.11
C PHE A 164 -1.15 5.07 -1.05
N ASP A 165 -2.26 5.53 -0.51
CA ASP A 165 -2.56 6.94 -0.23
C ASP A 165 -1.95 7.45 1.08
N GLY A 166 -1.53 6.54 1.97
CA GLY A 166 -0.89 6.82 3.25
C GLY A 166 -1.81 6.69 4.46
N THR A 167 -3.08 6.35 4.29
CA THR A 167 -3.99 6.06 5.42
C THR A 167 -3.77 4.64 5.93
N ARG A 168 -4.19 4.38 7.18
CA ARG A 168 -4.20 3.02 7.75
C ARG A 168 -5.62 2.48 7.78
N GLU A 169 -5.76 1.19 7.55
CA GLU A 169 -7.08 0.52 7.58
C GLU A 169 -7.82 0.74 8.91
N ARG A 170 -7.07 0.75 10.03
CA ARG A 170 -7.63 0.98 11.37
C ARG A 170 -8.21 2.39 11.56
N ASP A 171 -7.67 3.38 10.86
CA ASP A 171 -8.16 4.77 10.96
C ASP A 171 -9.54 4.91 10.30
N HIS A 172 -9.80 4.15 9.23
CA HIS A 172 -11.11 4.13 8.56
C HIS A 172 -12.17 3.38 9.38
N GLN A 173 -11.80 2.28 10.03
CA GLN A 173 -12.72 1.57 10.92
C GLN A 173 -13.17 2.47 12.08
N LEU A 174 -12.24 3.22 12.70
CA LEU A 174 -12.59 4.17 13.76
C LEU A 174 -13.48 5.31 13.28
N VAL A 175 -13.16 5.94 12.14
CA VAL A 175 -14.00 7.00 11.56
C VAL A 175 -15.38 6.48 11.18
N GLN A 176 -15.46 5.26 10.64
CA GLN A 176 -16.74 4.63 10.31
C GLN A 176 -17.55 4.33 11.57
N THR A 177 -16.92 3.78 12.62
CA THR A 177 -17.59 3.50 13.89
C THR A 177 -18.03 4.80 14.60
N GLU A 178 -17.22 5.86 14.57
CA GLU A 178 -17.60 7.18 15.10
C GLU A 178 -18.75 7.78 14.31
N ALA A 179 -18.72 7.71 12.97
CA ALA A 179 -19.81 8.19 12.11
C ALA A 179 -21.10 7.37 12.27
N GLU A 180 -20.99 6.05 12.43
CA GLU A 180 -22.13 5.16 12.73
C GLU A 180 -22.70 5.44 14.12
N ALA A 181 -21.86 5.71 15.12
CA ALA A 181 -22.29 6.10 16.47
C ALA A 181 -22.95 7.49 16.49
N GLU A 182 -22.42 8.45 15.73
CA GLU A 182 -23.00 9.79 15.61
C GLU A 182 -24.34 9.76 14.84
N ALA A 183 -24.44 8.94 13.80
CA ALA A 183 -25.70 8.70 13.08
C ALA A 183 -26.73 8.00 13.97
N ALA A 184 -26.33 7.00 14.76
CA ALA A 184 -27.23 6.33 15.70
C ALA A 184 -27.74 7.29 16.79
N ALA A 185 -26.85 8.14 17.34
CA ALA A 185 -27.23 9.15 18.32
C ALA A 185 -28.17 10.23 17.73
N ALA A 186 -28.00 10.59 16.45
CA ALA A 186 -28.89 11.53 15.78
C ALA A 186 -30.31 10.95 15.55
N VAL A 187 -30.42 9.65 15.27
CA VAL A 187 -31.71 8.95 15.13
C VAL A 187 -32.41 8.84 16.49
N GLU A 188 -31.69 8.50 17.55
CA GLU A 188 -32.25 8.40 18.91
C GLU A 188 -32.74 9.76 19.44
N ALA A 189 -32.06 10.85 19.07
CA ALA A 189 -32.49 12.22 19.38
C ALA A 189 -33.70 12.70 18.55
N THR A 190 -33.99 12.09 17.40
CA THR A 190 -35.19 12.41 16.60
C THR A 190 -36.41 11.62 17.04
N ASP A 191 -36.25 10.39 17.52
CA ASP A 191 -37.34 9.59 18.11
C ASP A 191 -37.85 10.16 19.46
N THR A 192 -37.01 10.90 20.20
CA THR A 192 -37.43 11.50 21.49
C THR A 192 -38.27 12.77 21.34
N ASP A 193 -38.30 13.40 20.16
CA ASP A 193 -39.08 14.62 19.90
C ASP A 193 -40.52 14.31 19.44
N ASP A 194 -40.80 13.11 18.90
CA ASP A 194 -42.14 12.71 18.44
C ASP A 194 -43.06 12.23 19.59
N ASP A 195 -42.49 11.75 20.71
CA ASP A 195 -43.24 11.31 21.90
C ASP A 195 -43.77 12.48 22.78
N MET A 196 -43.45 13.74 22.46
CA MET A 196 -43.99 14.91 23.19
C MET A 196 -45.26 15.53 22.57
N VAL A 197 -45.80 15.01 21.46
CA VAL A 197 -46.98 15.60 20.82
C VAL A 197 -48.32 14.91 21.18
N ASP A 198 -48.33 13.72 21.80
CA ASP A 198 -49.58 12.94 21.97
C ASP A 198 -50.13 12.86 23.42
N ALA A 199 -49.78 13.82 24.29
CA ALA A 199 -50.31 13.90 25.65
C ALA A 199 -51.47 14.92 25.84
N ALA A 200 -52.08 15.40 24.76
CA ALA A 200 -53.10 16.45 24.81
C ALA A 200 -54.40 16.14 24.08
N ASP A 201 -54.89 14.89 24.06
CA ASP A 201 -56.33 14.68 23.90
C ASP A 201 -56.80 13.31 24.42
N ALA A 202 -57.19 13.26 25.69
CA ALA A 202 -57.94 12.13 26.23
C ALA A 202 -58.89 12.61 27.34
N ALA A 203 -59.99 13.26 26.96
CA ALA A 203 -61.23 13.11 27.72
C ALA A 203 -61.96 11.87 27.18
N PRO A 204 -62.56 11.04 28.05
CA PRO A 204 -64.03 11.07 28.00
C PRO A 204 -64.79 10.69 29.30
N VAL A 205 -66.08 11.05 29.22
CA VAL A 205 -67.28 10.50 29.87
C VAL A 205 -67.78 11.09 31.20
N ARG A 206 -69.06 11.47 31.09
CA ARG A 206 -70.00 12.19 31.94
C ARG A 206 -70.79 11.27 32.86
N LYS A 207 -71.15 11.75 34.06
CA LYS A 207 -72.47 11.53 34.70
C LYS A 207 -72.60 12.41 35.94
N VAL A 208 -73.59 13.30 35.99
CA VAL A 208 -74.54 13.49 37.12
C VAL A 208 -75.81 14.12 36.54
N ASP A 209 -76.93 13.65 37.09
CA ASP A 209 -78.31 13.83 36.70
C ASP A 209 -78.92 15.22 37.00
N ASP A 210 -80.06 15.40 36.35
CA ASP A 210 -81.33 15.93 36.87
C ASP A 210 -81.81 17.36 36.58
N ASP A 211 -83.12 17.37 36.37
CA ASP A 211 -84.12 18.43 36.29
C ASP A 211 -84.34 19.26 35.01
N THR A 212 -85.61 19.22 34.60
CA THR A 212 -86.27 19.79 33.43
C THR A 212 -87.21 20.94 33.91
N PRO A 213 -88.09 21.54 33.08
CA PRO A 213 -87.94 22.50 31.97
C PRO A 213 -88.60 23.88 32.26
N SER A 214 -88.42 24.88 31.38
CA SER A 214 -89.36 26.01 31.14
C SER A 214 -88.79 26.93 30.04
N GLU A 215 -89.29 26.87 28.80
CA GLU A 215 -90.32 27.76 28.18
C GLU A 215 -89.86 29.18 27.77
N GLY A 216 -90.26 29.58 26.55
CA GLY A 216 -90.42 30.98 26.11
C GLY A 216 -89.33 31.48 25.13
N ALA A 217 -89.48 31.42 23.81
CA ALA A 217 -90.31 32.25 22.92
C ALA A 217 -89.67 33.60 22.47
N ALA A 218 -89.43 33.65 21.15
CA ALA A 218 -89.52 34.78 20.21
C ALA A 218 -88.46 35.92 20.19
N PRO A 219 -88.07 36.39 18.98
CA PRO A 219 -87.24 37.57 18.73
C PRO A 219 -88.08 38.81 18.33
N ALA A 220 -87.58 40.02 18.55
CA ALA A 220 -87.82 41.21 17.70
C ALA A 220 -87.15 42.51 18.21
N ALA A 221 -86.74 43.32 17.23
CA ALA A 221 -86.81 44.79 17.16
C ALA A 221 -85.65 45.71 17.63
N GLU A 222 -85.13 46.41 16.61
CA GLU A 222 -84.90 47.87 16.50
C GLU A 222 -83.84 48.61 17.34
N GLY A 223 -83.02 49.39 16.61
CA GLY A 223 -82.78 50.79 16.97
C GLY A 223 -81.31 51.23 17.02
N ARG A 224 -80.75 51.64 15.88
CA ARG A 224 -80.21 53.00 15.60
C ARG A 224 -79.32 53.03 14.36
#